data_AF-A0A562R237-F1
#
_entry.id   AF-A0A562R237-F1
#
_cell.length_a   1.000
_cell.length_b   1.000
_cell.length_c   1.000
_cell.angle_alpha   90.00
_cell.angle_beta   90.00
_cell.angle_gamma   90.00
#
_symmetry.space_group_name_H-M   'P 1'
#
loop_
_entity.id
_entity.type
_entity.pdbx_description
1 polymer ?
#
loop_
_entity_poly.entity_id
_entity_poly.type
_entity_poly.pdbx_seq_one_letter_code
_entity_poly.pdbx_strand_id
1 'polypeptide(L)'
;MPKKLLPPIATPTLVQERLTSWGRCILNERLRQRIKVADLCARVGVSEATLRRLERGDPGAAVGTYLTALLVLGVFDDAVPALPQSLMLASGQRRVKSTRQEREHDADYF
;
A
#
# COMPACT_ATOMS: atom_id res chain seq x y z
N MET A 1 -19.77 18.17 -8.47
CA MET A 1 -18.67 17.26 -8.05
C MET A 1 -17.50 17.47 -8.99
N PRO A 2 -16.36 18.01 -8.57
CA PRO A 2 -15.25 18.28 -9.48
C PRO A 2 -14.77 16.97 -10.11
N LYS A 3 -14.79 16.93 -11.45
CA LYS A 3 -14.22 15.84 -12.25
C LYS A 3 -12.72 15.75 -11.95
N LYS A 4 -12.23 14.57 -11.56
CA LYS A 4 -10.81 14.29 -11.35
C LYS A 4 -10.06 14.54 -12.67
N LEU A 5 -9.36 15.67 -12.76
CA LEU A 5 -8.45 16.03 -13.86
C LEU A 5 -7.09 15.36 -13.65
N LEU A 6 -7.09 14.04 -13.56
CA LEU A 6 -5.87 13.25 -13.64
C LEU A 6 -6.13 12.22 -14.75
N PRO A 7 -5.18 11.99 -15.68
CA PRO A 7 -5.21 10.74 -16.45
C PRO A 7 -5.33 9.59 -15.44
N PRO A 8 -5.87 8.40 -15.80
CA PRO A 8 -5.73 7.25 -14.94
C PRO A 8 -4.23 7.06 -14.74
N ILE A 9 -3.68 7.59 -13.64
CA ILE A 9 -2.35 7.27 -13.20
C ILE A 9 -2.49 5.79 -12.94
N ALA A 10 -2.03 5.01 -13.92
CA ALA A 10 -1.95 3.57 -13.78
C ALA A 10 -1.19 3.36 -12.48
N THR A 11 -1.90 2.84 -11.47
CA THR A 11 -1.30 2.53 -10.17
C THR A 11 -0.03 1.74 -10.45
N PRO A 12 1.14 2.16 -9.94
CA PRO A 12 2.38 1.44 -10.21
C PRO A 12 2.19 -0.05 -9.91
N THR A 13 2.72 -0.92 -10.77
CA THR A 13 2.42 -2.37 -10.75
C THR A 13 2.61 -2.98 -9.36
N LEU A 14 3.70 -2.64 -8.66
CA LEU A 14 3.97 -3.12 -7.30
C LEU A 14 2.91 -2.70 -6.27
N VAL A 15 2.36 -1.49 -6.42
CA VAL A 15 1.27 -1.00 -5.55
C VAL A 15 -0.01 -1.77 -5.86
N GLN A 16 -0.33 -1.99 -7.14
CA GLN A 16 -1.49 -2.76 -7.55
C GLN A 16 -1.42 -4.21 -7.07
N GLU A 17 -0.27 -4.87 -7.24
CA GLU A 17 -0.03 -6.23 -6.75
C GLU A 17 -0.22 -6.33 -5.24
N ARG A 18 0.34 -5.38 -4.48
CA ARG A 18 0.20 -5.37 -3.02
C ARG A 18 -1.26 -5.20 -2.59
N LEU A 19 -2.01 -4.31 -3.24
CA LEU A 19 -3.43 -4.13 -2.97
C LEU A 19 -4.24 -5.40 -3.30
N THR A 20 -3.94 -6.06 -4.41
CA THR A 20 -4.56 -7.35 -4.77
C THR A 20 -4.23 -8.44 -3.75
N SER A 21 -3.00 -8.49 -3.23
CA SER A 21 -2.63 -9.41 -2.14
C SER A 21 -3.43 -9.14 -0.86
N TRP A 22 -3.56 -7.89 -0.44
CA TRP A 22 -4.38 -7.52 0.72
C TRP A 22 -5.86 -7.86 0.50
N GLY A 23 -6.41 -7.57 -0.68
CA GLY A 23 -7.80 -7.92 -1.01
C GLY A 23 -8.07 -9.42 -0.94
N ARG A 24 -7.16 -10.25 -1.47
CA ARG A 24 -7.24 -11.71 -1.37
C ARG A 24 -7.12 -12.20 0.08
N CYS A 25 -6.23 -11.59 0.87
CA CYS A 25 -6.08 -11.90 2.30
C CYS A 25 -7.39 -11.66 3.05
N ILE A 26 -8.02 -10.49 2.85
CA ILE A 26 -9.33 -10.15 3.45
C ILE A 26 -10.40 -11.19 3.07
N LEU A 27 -10.51 -11.53 1.79
CA LEU A 27 -11.48 -12.52 1.31
C LEU A 27 -11.24 -13.89 1.95
N ASN A 28 -10.00 -14.36 1.93
CA ASN A 28 -9.62 -15.69 2.42
C ASN A 28 -9.86 -15.80 3.93
N GLU A 29 -9.44 -14.80 4.72
CA GLU A 29 -9.64 -14.81 6.17
C GLU A 29 -11.12 -14.68 6.56
N ARG A 30 -11.88 -13.84 5.85
CA ARG A 30 -13.33 -13.76 6.05
C ARG A 30 -14.01 -15.12 5.82
N LEU A 31 -13.66 -15.81 4.74
CA LEU A 31 -14.20 -17.13 4.41
C LEU A 31 -13.74 -18.20 5.41
N ARG A 32 -12.46 -18.20 5.80
CA ARG A 32 -11.88 -19.10 6.81
C ARG A 32 -12.60 -18.96 8.15
N GLN A 33 -12.92 -17.74 8.56
CA GLN A 33 -13.65 -17.43 9.81
C GLN A 33 -15.17 -17.55 9.67
N ARG A 34 -15.69 -17.90 8.48
CA ARG A 34 -17.13 -18.00 8.16
C ARG A 34 -17.92 -16.72 8.46
N ILE A 35 -17.28 -15.56 8.29
CA ILE A 35 -17.92 -14.25 8.50
C ILE A 35 -18.73 -13.87 7.25
N LYS A 36 -20.00 -13.50 7.45
CA LYS A 36 -20.83 -13.00 6.34
C LYS A 36 -20.34 -11.63 5.89
N VAL A 37 -20.56 -11.31 4.62
CA VAL A 37 -20.19 -10.02 4.03
C VAL A 37 -20.79 -8.86 4.83
N ALA A 38 -22.09 -8.92 5.14
CA ALA A 38 -22.79 -7.90 5.91
C ALA A 38 -22.18 -7.69 7.32
N ASP A 39 -21.78 -8.77 7.99
CA ASP A 39 -21.18 -8.69 9.33
C ASP A 39 -19.81 -8.01 9.28
N LEU A 40 -18.97 -8.35 8.30
CA LEU A 40 -17.68 -7.68 8.13
C LEU A 40 -17.85 -6.20 7.76
N CYS A 41 -18.78 -5.90 6.85
CA CYS A 41 -19.13 -4.53 6.48
C CYS A 41 -19.52 -3.70 7.72
N ALA A 42 -20.36 -4.24 8.60
CA ALA A 42 -20.78 -3.58 9.83
C ALA A 42 -19.61 -3.30 10.78
N ARG A 43 -18.68 -4.27 10.94
CA ARG A 43 -17.50 -4.12 11.81
C ARG A 43 -16.49 -3.12 11.26
N VAL A 44 -16.30 -3.07 9.94
CA VAL A 44 -15.36 -2.16 9.27
C VAL A 44 -15.96 -0.77 9.05
N GLY A 45 -17.30 -0.66 9.05
CA GLY A 45 -18.02 0.60 8.82
C GLY A 45 -18.14 0.98 7.34
N VAL A 46 -18.39 0.00 6.46
CA VAL A 46 -18.44 0.21 5.00
C VAL A 46 -19.63 -0.45 4.32
N SER A 47 -19.92 -0.03 3.09
CA SER A 47 -20.89 -0.71 2.23
C SER A 47 -20.35 -2.03 1.67
N GLU A 48 -21.25 -2.94 1.26
CA GLU A 48 -20.83 -4.16 0.54
C GLU A 48 -20.11 -3.87 -0.77
N ALA A 49 -20.52 -2.81 -1.48
CA ALA A 49 -19.86 -2.39 -2.71
C ALA A 49 -18.40 -2.00 -2.44
N THR A 50 -18.15 -1.31 -1.34
CA THR A 50 -16.79 -0.97 -0.87
C THR A 50 -16.03 -2.24 -0.53
N LEU A 51 -16.58 -3.15 0.29
CA LEU A 51 -15.90 -4.39 0.65
C LEU A 51 -15.53 -5.23 -0.58
N ARG A 52 -16.43 -5.33 -1.57
CA ARG A 52 -16.18 -6.00 -2.86
C ARG A 52 -15.06 -5.34 -3.68
N ARG A 53 -14.84 -4.04 -3.54
CA ARG A 53 -13.71 -3.32 -4.16
C ARG A 53 -12.41 -3.62 -3.42
N LEU A 54 -12.46 -3.67 -2.08
CA LEU A 54 -11.32 -4.07 -1.26
C LEU A 54 -10.86 -5.50 -1.59
N GLU A 55 -11.79 -6.46 -1.62
CA GLU A 55 -11.48 -7.87 -1.93
C GLU A 55 -10.84 -8.05 -3.34
N ARG A 56 -11.04 -7.09 -4.26
CA ARG A 56 -10.41 -7.06 -5.59
C ARG A 56 -9.08 -6.30 -5.65
N GLY A 57 -8.69 -5.59 -4.60
CA GLY A 57 -7.48 -4.76 -4.60
C GLY A 57 -7.62 -3.48 -5.41
N ASP A 58 -8.80 -2.86 -5.40
CA ASP A 58 -9.03 -1.57 -6.06
C ASP A 58 -8.16 -0.45 -5.45
N PRO A 59 -7.31 0.23 -6.25
CA PRO A 59 -6.47 1.35 -5.80
C PRO A 59 -7.25 2.63 -5.47
N GLY A 60 -8.50 2.75 -5.92
CA GLY A 60 -9.38 3.86 -5.56
C GLY A 60 -10.02 3.74 -4.18
N ALA A 61 -9.92 2.59 -3.52
CA ALA A 61 -10.42 2.40 -2.16
C ALA A 61 -9.41 2.92 -1.12
N ALA A 62 -9.90 3.52 -0.05
CA ALA A 62 -9.03 4.14 0.96
C ALA A 62 -8.18 3.09 1.67
N VAL A 63 -6.86 3.34 1.76
CA VAL A 63 -5.91 2.43 2.43
C VAL A 63 -6.32 2.13 3.87
N GLY A 64 -6.79 3.14 4.62
CA GLY A 64 -7.27 2.97 5.98
C GLY A 64 -8.38 1.92 6.09
N THR A 65 -9.22 1.77 5.07
CA THR A 65 -10.29 0.77 5.06
C THR A 65 -9.75 -0.66 4.88
N TYR A 66 -8.73 -0.86 4.04
CA TYR A 66 -8.04 -2.16 3.96
C TYR A 66 -7.43 -2.53 5.32
N LEU A 67 -6.74 -1.58 5.94
CA LEU A 67 -6.07 -1.76 7.23
C LEU A 67 -7.07 -2.10 8.33
N THR A 68 -8.21 -1.40 8.41
CA THR A 68 -9.29 -1.72 9.36
C THR A 68 -9.86 -3.12 9.12
N ALA A 69 -10.06 -3.54 7.86
CA ALA A 69 -10.55 -4.88 7.56
C ALA A 69 -9.56 -5.97 8.02
N LEU A 70 -8.27 -5.79 7.75
CA LEU A 70 -7.21 -6.70 8.20
C LEU A 70 -7.11 -6.75 9.74
N LEU A 71 -7.29 -5.61 10.41
CA LEU A 71 -7.33 -5.51 11.88
C LEU A 71 -8.53 -6.26 12.46
N VAL A 72 -9.73 -6.04 11.92
CA VAL A 72 -10.96 -6.73 12.35
C VAL A 72 -10.87 -8.24 12.15
N LEU A 73 -10.15 -8.69 11.12
CA LEU A 73 -9.91 -10.10 10.84
C LEU A 73 -8.74 -10.69 11.65
N GLY A 74 -8.00 -9.88 12.41
CA GLY A 74 -6.92 -10.33 13.29
C GLY A 74 -5.62 -10.70 12.57
N VAL A 75 -5.40 -10.20 11.34
CA VAL A 75 -4.21 -10.50 10.52
C VAL A 75 -3.40 -9.25 10.15
N PHE A 76 -3.67 -8.14 10.85
CA PHE A 76 -3.04 -6.84 10.56
C PHE A 76 -1.52 -6.88 10.69
N ASP A 77 -0.99 -7.38 11.80
CA ASP A 77 0.45 -7.38 12.07
C ASP A 77 1.23 -8.29 11.10
N ASP A 78 0.61 -9.39 10.65
CA ASP A 78 1.21 -10.30 9.66
C ASP A 78 1.17 -9.70 8.23
N ALA A 79 0.05 -9.06 7.86
CA ALA A 79 -0.15 -8.49 6.53
C ALA A 79 0.54 -7.15 6.34
N VAL A 80 0.72 -6.39 7.43
CA VAL A 80 1.27 -5.03 7.48
C VAL A 80 2.16 -4.93 8.72
N PRO A 81 3.35 -5.56 8.69
CA PRO A 81 4.24 -5.54 9.83
C PRO A 81 4.68 -4.11 10.14
N ALA A 82 4.89 -3.85 11.43
CA ALA A 82 5.45 -2.59 11.89
C ALA A 82 6.75 -2.27 11.15
N LEU A 83 6.96 -0.99 10.86
CA LEU A 83 8.17 -0.54 10.19
C LEU A 83 9.38 -0.93 11.05
N PRO A 84 10.42 -1.56 10.47
CA PRO A 84 11.62 -1.90 11.22
C PRO A 84 12.26 -0.62 11.77
N GLN A 85 12.81 -0.71 12.98
CA GLN A 85 13.41 0.43 13.68
C GLN A 85 14.52 1.11 12.85
N SER A 86 15.20 0.37 11.98
CA SER A 86 16.22 0.90 11.06
C SER A 86 15.68 1.93 10.07
N LEU A 87 14.39 1.91 9.75
CA LEU A 87 13.74 2.93 8.91
C LEU A 87 13.20 4.10 9.74
N MET A 88 12.93 3.89 11.04
CA MET A 88 12.42 4.90 11.97
C MET A 88 13.54 5.78 12.54
N LEU A 89 14.72 5.20 12.74
CA LEU A 89 15.92 5.93 13.09
C LEU A 89 16.51 6.47 11.80
N ALA A 90 16.70 7.79 11.72
CA ALA A 90 17.49 8.37 10.64
C ALA A 90 18.85 7.67 10.65
N SER A 91 19.11 6.85 9.62
CA SER A 91 20.48 6.45 9.33
C SER A 91 21.24 7.75 9.13
N GLY A 92 22.04 8.11 10.14
CA GLY A 92 22.78 9.37 10.16
C GLY A 92 23.42 9.55 8.81
N GLN A 93 23.08 10.67 8.16
CA GLN A 93 23.34 10.96 6.77
C GLN A 93 24.59 10.23 6.26
N ARG A 94 24.38 9.20 5.43
CA ARG A 94 25.42 8.74 4.53
C ARG A 94 25.61 9.90 3.54
N ARG A 95 26.35 10.93 3.98
CA ARG A 95 26.83 12.03 3.14
C ARG A 95 27.49 11.32 1.98
N VAL A 96 26.79 11.25 0.86
CA VAL A 96 27.39 10.88 -0.41
C VAL A 96 28.48 11.93 -0.58
N LYS A 97 29.74 11.55 -0.37
CA LYS A 97 30.85 12.36 -0.86
C LYS A 97 30.61 12.39 -2.36
N SER A 98 30.01 13.49 -2.84
CA SER A 98 30.09 13.85 -4.24
C SER A 98 31.59 14.00 -4.50
N THR A 99 32.18 12.95 -5.05
CA THR A 99 33.55 12.98 -5.48
C THR A 99 33.60 14.03 -6.58
N ARG A 100 34.28 15.14 -6.31
CA ARG A 100 34.54 16.25 -7.25
C ARG A 100 35.34 15.82 -8.50
N GLN A 101 35.52 14.53 -8.77
CA GLN A 101 36.39 14.00 -9.82
C GLN A 101 35.74 13.89 -11.21
N GLU A 102 34.45 14.20 -11.37
CA GLU A 102 33.80 14.18 -12.70
C GLU A 102 33.91 15.51 -13.49
N ARG A 103 34.64 16.52 -12.99
CA ARG A 103 34.83 17.80 -13.72
C ARG A 103 36.20 18.03 -14.33
N GLU A 104 37.12 17.07 -14.26
CA GLU A 104 38.46 17.21 -14.87
C GLU A 104 38.64 16.37 -16.13
N HIS A 105 37.73 15.45 -16.48
CA HIS A 105 37.89 14.57 -17.65
C HIS A 105 37.25 15.09 -18.95
N ASP A 106 36.56 16.22 -18.93
CA ASP A 106 35.89 16.81 -20.11
C ASP A 106 36.67 18.01 -20.71
N ALA A 107 37.90 18.25 -20.24
CA ALA A 107 38.74 19.36 -20.72
C ALA A 107 39.74 18.97 -21.82
N ASP A 108 39.86 17.69 -22.16
CA ASP A 108 40.79 17.18 -23.17
C ASP A 108 40.03 16.63 -24.40
N TYR A 109 39.41 17.52 -25.17
CA TYR A 109 39.10 17.28 -26.58
C TYR A 109 39.33 18.57 -27.38
N PHE A 110 40.59 18.73 -27.82
CA PHE A 110 40.91 19.39 -29.08
C PHE A 110 40.68 18.39 -30.23
#